data_AF-A0A2E0QHI2-F1
#
_entry.id   AF-A0A2E0QHI2-F1
#
_cell.length_a   1.000
_cell.length_b   1.000
_cell.length_c   1.000
_cell.angle_alpha   90.00
_cell.angle_beta   90.00
_cell.angle_gamma   90.00
#
_symmetry.space_group_name_H-M   'P 1'
#
loop_
_entity.id
_entity.type
_entity.pdbx_description
1 polymer ?
#
loop_
_entity_poly.entity_id
_entity_poly.type
_entity_poly.pdbx_seq_one_letter_code
_entity_poly.pdbx_strand_id
1 'polypeptide(L)' 'MKDINEIMPKVPNMKWGALLNKKPTNQKVNELNKLLPHNGKWHTVFEENDVSYIDGVPVFKKDQESWT' A
#
# COMPACT_ATOMS: atom_id res chain seq x y z
N MET A 1 12.69 -15.12 5.12
CA MET A 1 12.40 -14.10 4.10
C MET A 1 13.07 -12.82 4.56
N LYS A 2 13.77 -12.09 3.68
CA LYS A 2 14.37 -10.79 4.02
C LYS A 2 13.29 -9.72 4.02
N ASP A 3 13.41 -8.71 4.88
CA ASP A 3 12.48 -7.59 4.91
C ASP A 3 12.64 -6.75 3.63
N ILE A 4 11.53 -6.28 3.06
CA ILE A 4 11.55 -5.44 1.85
C ILE A 4 12.38 -4.16 2.06
N ASN A 5 12.41 -3.63 3.28
CA ASN A 5 13.19 -2.44 3.64
C ASN A 5 14.71 -2.68 3.66
N GLU A 6 15.16 -3.93 3.67
CA GLU A 6 16.58 -4.27 3.54
C GLU A 6 17.05 -4.33 2.08
N ILE A 7 16.11 -4.55 1.15
CA ILE A 7 16.39 -4.77 -0.27
C ILE A 7 16.12 -3.51 -1.09
N MET A 8 15.03 -2.81 -0.80
CA MET A 8 14.58 -1.68 -1.58
C MET A 8 15.48 -0.45 -1.38
N PRO A 9 15.62 0.41 -2.41
CA PRO A 9 16.46 1.59 -2.32
C PRO A 9 15.97 2.55 -1.23
N LYS A 10 16.91 3.11 -0.49
CA LYS A 10 16.64 4.15 0.51
C LYS A 10 16.60 5.50 -0.20
N VAL A 11 15.39 6.05 -0.34
CA VAL A 11 15.19 7.36 -0.98
C VAL A 11 15.19 8.45 0.09
N PRO A 12 16.07 9.47 -0.02
CA PRO A 12 16.07 10.60 0.91
C PRO A 12 14.72 11.32 0.91
N ASN A 13 14.23 11.70 2.09
CA ASN A 13 12.94 12.38 2.28
C ASN A 13 11.70 11.60 1.79
N MET A 14 11.81 10.29 1.60
CA MET A 14 10.66 9.45 1.28
C MET A 14 9.68 9.41 2.45
N LYS A 15 8.41 9.67 2.17
CA LYS A 15 7.33 9.52 3.16
C LYS A 15 7.00 8.05 3.37
N TRP A 16 6.82 7.31 2.29
CA TRP A 16 6.59 5.88 2.25
C TRP A 16 6.92 5.39 0.83
N GLY A 17 7.21 4.12 0.68
CA GLY A 17 7.33 3.43 -0.61
C GLY A 17 6.30 2.30 -0.67
N ALA A 18 5.77 2.00 -1.85
CA ALA A 18 4.86 0.86 -2.03
C ALA A 18 5.26 0.05 -3.26
N LEU A 19 5.35 -1.26 -3.08
CA LEU A 19 5.49 -2.22 -4.18
C LEU A 19 4.11 -2.77 -4.51
N LEU A 20 3.61 -2.50 -5.72
CA LEU A 20 2.28 -2.91 -6.16
C LEU A 20 2.33 -3.99 -7.23
N ASN A 21 1.36 -4.92 -7.22
CA ASN A 21 1.17 -5.89 -8.30
C ASN A 21 0.49 -5.30 -9.54
N LYS A 22 -0.24 -4.18 -9.38
CA LYS A 22 -0.93 -3.46 -10.45
C LYS A 22 -0.44 -2.03 -10.51
N LYS A 23 -0.45 -1.44 -11.70
CA LYS A 23 -0.10 -0.02 -11.87
C LYS A 23 -1.10 0.84 -11.08
N PRO A 24 -0.65 1.66 -10.12
CA PRO A 24 -1.55 2.49 -9.33
C PRO A 24 -2.15 3.61 -10.18
N THR A 25 -3.36 4.02 -9.84
CA THR A 25 -3.98 5.26 -10.32
C THR A 25 -3.67 6.41 -9.36
N ASN A 26 -3.83 7.67 -9.79
CA ASN A 26 -3.62 8.83 -8.92
C ASN A 26 -4.51 8.80 -7.67
N GLN A 27 -5.75 8.31 -7.80
CA GLN A 27 -6.66 8.13 -6.66
C GLN A 27 -6.07 7.12 -5.66
N LYS A 28 -5.54 6.00 -6.14
CA LYS A 28 -4.93 4.97 -5.28
C LYS A 28 -3.73 5.52 -4.52
N VAL A 29 -2.88 6.30 -5.19
CA VAL A 29 -1.74 6.95 -4.53
C VAL A 29 -2.22 7.86 -3.39
N ASN A 30 -3.31 8.61 -3.60
CA ASN A 30 -3.87 9.47 -2.55
C ASN A 30 -4.45 8.66 -1.37
N GLU A 31 -5.08 7.51 -1.64
CA GLU A 31 -5.57 6.59 -0.59
C GLU A 31 -4.40 6.01 0.21
N LEU A 32 -3.38 5.48 -0.47
CA LEU A 32 -2.17 4.96 0.17
C LEU A 32 -1.45 6.03 0.99
N ASN A 33 -1.43 7.28 0.51
CA ASN A 33 -0.82 8.38 1.25
C ASN A 33 -1.54 8.72 2.56
N LYS A 34 -2.84 8.39 2.68
CA LYS A 34 -3.62 8.53 3.92
C LYS A 34 -3.50 7.30 4.82
N LEU A 35 -3.34 6.12 4.24
CA LEU A 35 -3.27 4.84 4.95
C LEU A 35 -1.88 4.54 5.51
N LEU A 36 -0.83 4.80 4.73
CA LEU A 36 0.53 4.43 5.08
C LEU A 36 1.18 5.48 5.99
N PRO A 37 1.90 5.06 7.04
CA PRO A 37 2.63 5.97 7.90
C PRO A 37 3.78 6.65 7.14
N HIS A 38 4.02 7.93 7.42
CA HIS A 38 5.11 8.69 6.77
C HIS A 38 6.45 8.41 7.47
N ASN A 39 6.88 7.15 7.48
CA ASN A 39 8.06 6.65 8.19
C ASN A 39 9.24 6.32 7.27
N GLY A 40 9.12 6.58 5.97
CA GLY A 40 10.14 6.27 4.96
C GLY A 40 10.38 4.78 4.73
N LYS A 41 9.41 3.93 5.09
CA LYS A 41 9.49 2.48 4.83
C LYS A 41 8.78 2.09 3.55
N TRP A 42 9.23 0.98 2.99
CA TRP A 42 8.60 0.26 1.90
C TRP A 42 7.54 -0.68 2.45
N HIS A 43 6.39 -0.66 1.78
CA HIS A 43 5.23 -1.49 2.03
C HIS A 43 4.92 -2.34 0.80
N THR A 44 4.36 -3.52 1.00
CA THR A 44 3.85 -4.36 -0.10
C THR A 44 2.35 -4.17 -0.21
N VAL A 45 1.83 -3.95 -1.42
CA VAL A 45 0.40 -3.79 -1.68
C VAL A 45 0.00 -4.74 -2.81
N PHE A 46 -0.75 -5.77 -2.47
CA PHE A 46 -1.28 -6.73 -3.43
C PHE A 46 -2.79 -6.57 -3.54
N GLU A 47 -3.24 -6.14 -4.70
CA GLU A 47 -4.66 -5.97 -4.97
C GLU A 47 -5.23 -7.18 -5.69
N GLU A 48 -6.16 -7.87 -5.01
CA GLU A 48 -7.08 -8.83 -5.59
C GLU A 48 -8.43 -8.14 -5.85
N ASN A 49 -9.45 -8.92 -6.25
CA ASN A 49 -10.75 -8.37 -6.65
C ASN A 49 -11.40 -7.63 -5.47
N ASP A 50 -11.62 -8.33 -4.35
CA ASP A 50 -12.41 -7.82 -3.22
C ASP A 50 -11.54 -7.43 -2.00
N VAL A 51 -10.27 -7.82 -2.02
CA VAL A 51 -9.32 -7.61 -0.92
C VAL A 51 -8.02 -7.03 -1.43
N SER A 52 -7.44 -6.12 -0.65
CA SER A 52 -6.08 -5.61 -0.85
C SER A 52 -5.22 -6.04 0.33
N TYR A 53 -4.11 -6.72 0.11
CA TYR A 53 -3.17 -7.08 1.16
C TYR A 53 -2.11 -5.99 1.27
N ILE A 54 -2.00 -5.34 2.43
CA ILE A 54 -0.95 -4.38 2.74
C ILE A 54 -0.03 -5.01 3.79
N ASP A 55 1.23 -5.26 3.46
CA ASP A 55 2.18 -5.98 4.32
C ASP A 55 1.67 -7.33 4.83
N GLY A 56 0.86 -8.01 4.00
CA GLY A 56 0.20 -9.26 4.35
C GLY A 56 -1.10 -9.10 5.15
N VAL A 57 -1.48 -7.89 5.56
CA VAL A 57 -2.74 -7.61 6.25
C VAL A 57 -3.86 -7.40 5.22
N PRO A 58 -4.96 -8.20 5.26
CA PRO A 58 -6.09 -8.02 4.35
C PRO A 58 -6.87 -6.74 4.70
N VAL A 59 -7.03 -5.88 3.71
CA VAL A 59 -7.85 -4.67 3.71
C VAL A 59 -8.96 -4.88 2.69
N PHE A 60 -10.15 -5.18 3.16
CA PHE A 60 -11.33 -5.34 2.29
C PHE A 60 -11.72 -3.99 1.71
N LYS A 61 -11.99 -3.96 0.41
CA LYS A 61 -12.64 -2.80 -0.22
C LYS A 61 -14.05 -2.79 0.35
N LYS A 62 -14.32 -1.93 1.33
CA LYS A 62 -15.70 -1.72 1.78
C LYS A 62 -16.46 -1.15 0.60
N ASP A 63 -17.33 -1.95 0.01
CA ASP A 63 -18.33 -1.45 -0.93
C ASP A 63 -19.06 -0.29 -0.27
N GLN A 64 -19.07 0.85 -0.97
CA GLN A 64 -19.77 2.06 -0.57
C GLN A 64 -21.28 1.83 -0.34
N GLU A 65 -21.82 0.69 -0.81
CA GLU A 65 -23.22 0.28 -0.68
C GLU A 65 -23.60 -0.34 0.68
N SER A 66 -22.65 -0.68 1.55
CA SER A 66 -22.98 -1.30 2.86
C SER A 66 -23.28 -0.29 3.99
N TRP A 67 -23.62 0.96 3.66
CA TRP A 67 -24.00 2.02 4.63
C TRP A 67 -25.42 2.56 4.39
N THR A 68 -26.34 1.72 3.92
CA THR A 68 -27.78 2.04 3.87
C THR A 68 -28.60 0.99 4.59
#